data_AF-A0A966TRI7-F1
#
_entry.id   AF-A0A966TRI7-F1
#
_cell.length_a   1.000
_cell.length_b   1.000
_cell.length_c   1.000
_cell.angle_alpha   90.00
_cell.angle_beta   90.00
_cell.angle_gamma   90.00
#
_symmetry.space_group_name_H-M   'P 1'
#
loop_
_entity.id
_entity.type
_entity.pdbx_description
1 polymer ?
#
loop_
_entity_poly.entity_id
_entity_poly.type
_entity_poly.pdbx_seq_one_letter_code
_entity_poly.pdbx_strand_id
1 'polypeptide(L)'
;MIGELCELYDVPFSQERARTTISTLLASASSSTFVSLAKLIPGLGYLGVAIPLAGINVSYTYAVGKIFAQHFQSGEPLESFDPAEQKSRFAEKLREGREFAKRTKDDFKSRFRKEKAEA
;
A
#
# COMPACT_ATOMS: atom_id res chain seq x y z
N MET A 1 5.01 8.86 6.06
CA MET A 1 5.21 8.60 4.61
C MET A 1 4.90 9.79 3.71
N ILE A 2 3.65 10.21 3.45
CA ILE A 2 3.42 11.29 2.46
C ILE A 2 4.06 12.63 2.88
N GLY A 3 3.97 13.00 4.16
CA GLY A 3 4.67 14.19 4.67
C GLY A 3 6.18 14.12 4.44
N GLU A 4 6.81 12.97 4.71
CA GLU A 4 8.24 12.76 4.44
C GLU A 4 8.58 12.83 2.94
N LEU A 5 7.67 12.39 2.06
CA LEU A 5 7.87 12.57 0.61
C LEU A 5 7.78 14.05 0.23
N CYS A 6 6.80 14.78 0.77
CA CYS A 6 6.70 16.22 0.56
C CYS A 6 7.96 16.96 1.03
N GLU A 7 8.50 16.63 2.21
CA GLU A 7 9.77 17.16 2.71
C GLU A 7 10.95 16.80 1.78
N LEU A 8 11.04 15.56 1.33
CA LEU A 8 12.11 15.08 0.44
C LEU A 8 12.13 15.80 -0.92
N TYR A 9 10.95 16.13 -1.45
CA TYR A 9 10.80 16.79 -2.76
C TYR A 9 10.56 18.30 -2.65
N ASP A 10 10.70 18.90 -1.46
CA ASP A 10 10.46 20.32 -1.19
C ASP A 10 9.07 20.82 -1.64
N VAL A 11 8.05 19.98 -1.41
CA VAL A 11 6.64 20.27 -1.73
C VAL A 11 5.89 20.64 -0.45
N PRO A 12 5.04 21.69 -0.45
CA PRO A 12 4.19 22.01 0.69
C PRO A 12 3.26 20.84 1.07
N PHE A 13 3.29 20.44 2.34
CA PHE A 13 2.41 19.38 2.83
C PHE A 13 1.06 19.93 3.30
N SER A 14 -0.03 19.32 2.84
CA SER A 14 -1.39 19.56 3.34
C SER A 14 -2.03 18.26 3.81
N GLN A 15 -2.32 18.17 5.11
CA GLN A 15 -2.89 16.97 5.72
C GLN A 15 -4.29 16.65 5.17
N GLU A 16 -5.12 17.68 4.97
CA GLU A 16 -6.48 17.53 4.46
C GLU A 16 -6.47 16.99 3.03
N ARG A 17 -5.62 17.55 2.16
CA ARG A 17 -5.45 17.10 0.78
C ARG A 17 -4.91 15.69 0.72
N ALA A 18 -3.83 15.40 1.44
CA ALA A 18 -3.27 14.07 1.49
C ALA A 18 -4.30 13.02 1.93
N ARG A 19 -5.06 13.29 3.01
CA ARG A 19 -6.09 12.36 3.49
C ARG A 19 -7.19 12.14 2.45
N THR A 20 -7.73 13.22 1.90
CA THR A 20 -8.82 13.14 0.91
C THR A 20 -8.40 12.34 -0.31
N THR A 21 -7.23 12.65 -0.87
CA THR A 21 -6.70 11.99 -2.05
C THR A 21 -6.42 10.51 -1.81
N ILE A 22 -5.80 10.16 -0.69
CA ILE A 22 -5.55 8.76 -0.32
C ILE A 22 -6.87 8.01 -0.14
N SER A 23 -7.85 8.61 0.55
CA SER A 23 -9.19 8.03 0.73
C SER A 23 -9.87 7.76 -0.61
N THR A 24 -9.79 8.69 -1.57
CA THR A 24 -10.36 8.51 -2.91
C THR A 24 -9.64 7.40 -3.68
N LEU A 25 -8.30 7.32 -3.62
CA LEU A 25 -7.55 6.21 -4.24
C LEU A 25 -7.95 4.86 -3.64
N LEU A 26 -8.02 4.77 -2.31
CA LEU A 26 -8.44 3.57 -1.58
C LEU A 26 -9.87 3.16 -1.96
N ALA A 27 -10.79 4.11 -2.04
CA ALA A 27 -12.17 3.87 -2.46
C ALA A 27 -12.28 3.39 -3.91
N SER A 28 -11.31 3.77 -4.77
CA SER A 28 -11.25 3.30 -6.16
C SER A 28 -10.70 1.88 -6.32
N ALA A 29 -10.15 1.30 -5.25
CA ALA A 29 -9.57 -0.03 -5.29
C ALA A 29 -10.65 -1.12 -5.39
N SER A 30 -10.37 -2.17 -6.17
CA SER A 30 -11.38 -3.17 -6.54
C SER A 30 -11.90 -3.98 -5.34
N SER A 31 -13.21 -4.23 -5.34
CA SER A 31 -13.99 -4.95 -4.31
C SER A 31 -13.47 -6.37 -4.02
N SER A 32 -12.77 -6.99 -4.98
CA SER A 32 -12.16 -8.32 -4.86
C SER A 32 -11.19 -8.45 -3.68
N THR A 33 -10.52 -7.36 -3.30
CA THR A 33 -9.59 -7.33 -2.15
C THR A 33 -10.32 -7.46 -0.81
N PHE A 34 -11.57 -6.99 -0.74
CA PHE A 34 -12.40 -7.03 0.47
C PHE A 34 -13.20 -8.34 0.62
N VAL A 35 -13.38 -9.13 -0.45
CA VAL A 35 -14.12 -10.41 -0.39
C VAL A 35 -13.45 -11.42 0.57
N SER A 36 -12.13 -11.34 0.75
CA SER A 36 -11.41 -12.16 1.74
C SER A 36 -11.72 -11.78 3.20
N LEU A 37 -12.13 -10.53 3.45
CA LEU A 37 -12.51 -10.04 4.78
C LEU A 37 -13.94 -10.44 5.17
N ALA A 38 -14.82 -10.63 4.18
CA ALA A 38 -16.21 -11.04 4.42
C ALA A 38 -16.35 -12.44 5.05
N LYS A 39 -15.28 -13.25 5.06
CA LYS A 39 -15.24 -14.57 5.74
C LYS A 39 -14.84 -14.49 7.22
N LEU A 40 -14.82 -13.30 7.83
CA LEU A 40 -14.58 -13.09 9.26
C LEU A 40 -15.75 -13.65 10.10
N ILE A 41 -15.70 -14.94 10.41
CA ILE A 41 -16.61 -15.56 11.40
C ILE A 41 -16.14 -15.14 12.80
N PRO A 42 -17.00 -14.53 13.65
CA PRO A 42 -16.66 -14.19 15.02
C PRO A 42 -16.26 -15.46 15.81
N GLY A 43 -15.10 -15.44 16.47
CA GLY A 43 -14.64 -16.51 17.37
C GLY A 43 -13.62 -17.50 16.80
N LEU A 44 -13.53 -17.71 15.48
CA LEU A 44 -12.59 -18.66 14.85
C LEU A 44 -11.65 -18.03 13.80
N GLY A 45 -11.92 -16.79 13.35
CA GLY A 45 -11.35 -16.27 12.10
C GLY A 45 -10.17 -15.29 12.20
N TYR A 46 -9.84 -14.73 13.37
CA TYR A 46 -8.96 -13.54 13.42
C TYR A 46 -7.50 -13.83 13.00
N LEU A 47 -6.92 -14.94 13.47
CA LEU A 47 -5.56 -15.36 13.08
C LEU A 47 -5.47 -15.77 11.61
N GLY A 48 -6.54 -16.37 11.06
CA GLY A 48 -6.62 -16.75 9.65
C GLY A 48 -6.67 -15.55 8.69
N VAL A 49 -7.20 -14.42 9.16
CA VAL A 49 -7.39 -13.19 8.36
C VAL A 49 -6.25 -12.18 8.54
N ALA A 50 -5.51 -12.24 9.65
CA ALA A 50 -4.40 -11.33 9.92
C ALA A 50 -3.30 -11.37 8.85
N ILE A 51 -2.94 -12.56 8.36
CA ILE A 51 -1.85 -12.73 7.37
C ILE A 51 -2.23 -12.15 5.99
N PRO A 52 -3.40 -12.45 5.40
CA PRO A 52 -3.86 -11.79 4.18
C PRO A 52 -3.93 -10.27 4.32
N LEU A 53 -4.46 -9.78 5.45
CA LEU A 53 -4.65 -8.35 5.68
C LEU A 53 -3.31 -7.60 5.73
N ALA A 54 -2.28 -8.16 6.35
CA ALA A 54 -0.95 -7.57 6.37
C ALA A 54 -0.37 -7.40 4.96
N GLY A 55 -0.48 -8.43 4.10
CA GLY A 55 -0.01 -8.34 2.71
C GLY A 55 -0.77 -7.30 1.88
N ILE A 56 -2.09 -7.20 2.11
CA ILE A 56 -2.93 -6.17 1.49
C ILE A 56 -2.44 -4.78 1.91
N ASN A 57 -2.27 -4.53 3.21
CA ASN A 57 -1.81 -3.24 3.72
C ASN A 57 -0.45 -2.83 3.14
N VAL A 58 0.52 -3.75 3.08
CA VAL A 58 1.83 -3.50 2.46
C VAL A 58 1.68 -3.09 0.99
N SER A 59 0.80 -3.77 0.25
CA SER A 59 0.56 -3.47 -1.16
C SER A 59 -0.01 -2.07 -1.36
N TYR A 60 -0.95 -1.66 -0.51
CA TYR A 60 -1.55 -0.33 -0.55
C TYR A 60 -0.54 0.77 -0.19
N THR A 61 0.21 0.61 0.89
CA THR A 61 1.24 1.58 1.29
C THR A 61 2.30 1.72 0.20
N TYR A 62 2.72 0.60 -0.41
CA TYR A 62 3.64 0.61 -1.54
C TYR A 62 3.08 1.40 -2.73
N ALA A 63 1.83 1.12 -3.12
CA ALA A 63 1.21 1.75 -4.29
C ALA A 63 1.02 3.25 -4.11
N VAL A 64 0.50 3.66 -2.95
CA VAL A 64 0.33 5.07 -2.59
C VAL A 64 1.69 5.77 -2.63
N GLY A 65 2.72 5.23 -1.97
CA GLY A 65 4.04 5.85 -1.95
C GLY A 65 4.67 6.01 -3.32
N LYS A 66 4.53 5.01 -4.20
CA LYS A 66 5.09 5.07 -5.57
C LYS A 66 4.41 6.12 -6.43
N ILE A 67 3.09 6.26 -6.35
CA ILE A 67 2.37 7.24 -7.15
C ILE A 67 2.67 8.67 -6.69
N PHE A 68 2.66 8.93 -5.38
CA PHE A 68 3.01 10.26 -4.87
C PHE A 68 4.47 10.61 -5.14
N ALA A 69 5.40 9.66 -4.97
CA ALA A 69 6.80 9.89 -5.33
C ALA A 69 6.95 10.23 -6.82
N GLN A 70 6.21 9.55 -7.71
CA GLN A 70 6.24 9.87 -9.14
C GLN A 70 5.64 11.25 -9.44
N HIS A 71 4.55 11.63 -8.76
CA HIS A 71 3.93 12.96 -8.90
C HIS A 71 4.91 14.07 -8.51
N PHE A 72 5.55 13.94 -7.35
CA PHE A 72 6.51 14.94 -6.86
C PHE A 72 7.81 14.97 -7.68
N GLN A 73 8.24 13.84 -8.25
CA GLN A 73 9.38 13.81 -9.19
C GLN A 73 9.14 14.63 -10.46
N SER A 74 7.89 14.80 -10.88
CA SER A 74 7.52 15.68 -12.00
C SER A 74 7.57 17.17 -11.63
N GLY A 75 7.85 17.51 -10.36
CA GLY A 75 7.82 18.88 -9.83
C GLY A 75 6.41 19.39 -9.55
N GLU A 76 5.40 18.51 -9.57
CA GLU A 76 4.03 18.89 -9.34
C GLU A 76 3.68 18.94 -7.84
N PRO A 77 2.96 19.98 -7.38
CA PRO A 77 2.59 20.11 -5.98
C PRO A 77 1.52 19.09 -5.57
N LEU A 78 1.33 18.89 -4.27
CA LEU A 78 0.30 18.00 -3.74
C LEU A 78 -1.12 18.40 -4.18
N GLU A 79 -1.36 19.70 -4.35
CA GLU A 79 -2.65 20.28 -4.72
C GLU A 79 -3.10 19.90 -6.14
N SER A 80 -2.16 19.63 -7.06
CA SER A 80 -2.49 19.24 -8.44
C SER A 80 -2.73 17.74 -8.60
N PHE A 81 -2.62 16.96 -7.53
CA PHE A 81 -2.80 15.53 -7.61
C PHE A 81 -4.28 15.16 -7.85
N ASP A 82 -4.58 14.57 -9.01
CA ASP A 82 -5.90 14.01 -9.31
C ASP A 82 -5.94 12.47 -9.11
N PRO A 83 -6.57 11.98 -8.03
CA PRO A 83 -6.69 10.54 -7.80
C PRO A 83 -7.55 9.80 -8.85
N ALA A 84 -8.44 10.49 -9.59
CA ALA A 84 -9.25 9.89 -10.64
C ALA A 84 -8.40 9.51 -11.86
N GLU A 85 -7.47 10.36 -12.25
CA GLU A 85 -6.53 10.12 -13.36
C GLU A 85 -5.50 9.03 -13.00
N GLN A 86 -5.16 8.91 -11.71
CA GLN A 86 -4.17 7.95 -11.24
C GLN A 86 -4.73 6.52 -11.03
N LYS A 87 -6.03 6.27 -11.24
CA LYS A 87 -6.66 4.95 -10.97
C LYS A 87 -5.97 3.78 -11.67
N SER A 88 -5.65 3.92 -12.96
CA SER A 88 -5.01 2.86 -13.74
C SER A 88 -3.61 2.55 -13.21
N ARG A 89 -2.81 3.60 -12.97
CA ARG A 89 -1.48 3.50 -12.36
C ARG A 89 -1.56 2.93 -10.95
N PHE A 90 -2.60 3.26 -10.18
CA PHE A 90 -2.81 2.72 -8.86
C PHE A 90 -3.09 1.23 -8.87
N ALA A 91 -3.92 0.75 -9.81
CA ALA A 91 -4.14 -0.68 -10.00
C ALA A 91 -2.84 -1.42 -10.37
N GLU A 92 -2.01 -0.83 -11.23
CA GLU A 92 -0.70 -1.37 -11.59
C GLU A 92 0.24 -1.44 -10.38
N LYS A 93 0.41 -0.32 -9.66
CA LYS A 93 1.28 -0.27 -8.47
C LYS A 93 0.77 -1.13 -7.32
N LEU A 94 -0.54 -1.35 -7.21
CA LEU A 94 -1.10 -2.33 -6.29
C LEU A 94 -0.69 -3.75 -6.66
N ARG A 95 -0.64 -4.09 -7.95
CA ARG A 95 -0.15 -5.41 -8.40
C ARG A 95 1.33 -5.59 -8.08
N GLU A 96 2.15 -4.57 -8.35
CA GLU A 96 3.57 -4.57 -7.95
C GLU A 96 3.73 -4.69 -6.43
N GLY A 97 2.90 -3.98 -5.66
CA GLY A 97 2.89 -4.03 -4.20
C GLY A 97 2.56 -5.43 -3.66
N ARG A 98 1.66 -6.17 -4.32
CA ARG A 98 1.35 -7.57 -3.97
C ARG A 98 2.55 -8.49 -4.19
N GLU A 99 3.25 -8.33 -5.32
CA GLU A 99 4.47 -9.10 -5.60
C GLU A 99 5.60 -8.73 -4.63
N PHE A 100 5.73 -7.45 -4.28
CA PHE A 100 6.67 -6.97 -3.27
C PHE A 100 6.38 -7.61 -1.90
N ALA A 101 5.12 -7.62 -1.47
CA ALA A 101 4.70 -8.23 -0.21
C ALA A 101 4.98 -9.74 -0.19
N LYS A 102 4.67 -10.44 -1.29
CA LYS A 102 4.93 -11.88 -1.44
C LYS A 102 6.42 -12.18 -1.34
N ARG A 103 7.26 -11.48 -2.11
CA ARG A 103 8.72 -11.64 -2.09
C ARG A 103 9.29 -11.39 -0.70
N THR A 104 8.87 -10.32 -0.03
CA THR A 104 9.35 -9.96 1.32
C THR A 104 8.98 -11.05 2.33
N LYS A 105 7.77 -11.60 2.23
CA LYS A 105 7.33 -12.73 3.06
C LYS A 105 8.16 -13.99 2.83
N ASP A 106 8.45 -14.32 1.57
CA ASP A 106 9.21 -15.50 1.20
C ASP A 106 10.69 -15.38 1.62
N ASP A 107 11.29 -14.21 1.43
CA ASP A 107 12.65 -13.89 1.91
C ASP A 107 12.76 -14.05 3.43
N PHE A 108 11.84 -13.42 4.17
CA PHE A 108 11.78 -13.53 5.63
C PHE A 108 11.66 -14.98 6.09
N LYS A 109 10.77 -15.78 5.48
CA LYS A 109 10.62 -17.20 5.79
C LYS A 109 11.90 -18.00 5.51
N SER A 110 12.61 -17.67 4.43
CA SER A 110 13.85 -18.35 4.07
C SER A 110 14.96 -18.08 5.09
N ARG A 111 15.10 -16.83 5.54
CA ARG A 111 16.08 -16.43 6.57
C ARG A 111 15.78 -17.08 7.91
N PHE A 112 14.52 -17.04 8.35
CA PHE A 112 14.09 -17.66 9.60
C PHE A 112 14.31 -19.18 9.61
N ARG A 113 14.11 -19.87 8.48
CA ARG A 113 14.40 -21.31 8.38
C ARG A 113 15.89 -21.61 8.46
N LYS A 114 16.76 -20.78 7.88
CA LYS A 114 18.21 -20.94 7.97
C LYS A 114 18.71 -20.74 9.39
N GLU A 115 18.31 -19.66 10.06
CA GLU A 115 18.68 -19.40 11.46
C GLU A 115 18.27 -20.55 12.40
N LYS A 116 17.07 -21.12 12.19
CA LYS A 116 16.60 -22.27 12.99
C LYS A 116 17.31 -23.60 12.65
N ALA A 117 17.93 -23.72 11.48
CA ALA A 117 18.70 -24.90 11.11
C ALA A 117 20.15 -24.82 11.62
N GLU A 118 20.62 -23.61 11.93
CA GLU A 118 21.96 -23.32 12.45
C GLU A 118 22.00 -23.21 13.99
N ALA A 119 20.84 -23.19 14.66
CA ALA A 119 20.66 -23.16 16.12
C ALA A 119 20.26 -24.53 16.66
#